data_AF-A0A0A1CVE6-F1
#
_entry.id   AF-A0A0A1CVE6-F1
#
_cell.length_a   1.000
_cell.length_b   1.000
_cell.length_c   1.000
_cell.angle_alpha   90.00
_cell.angle_beta   90.00
_cell.angle_gamma   90.00
#
_symmetry.space_group_name_H-M   'P 1'
#
loop_
_entity.id
_entity.type
_entity.pdbx_description
1 polymer ?
#
loop_
_entity_poly.entity_id
_entity_poly.type
_entity_poly.pdbx_seq_one_letter_code
_entity_poly.pdbx_strand_id
1 'polypeptide(L)'
;MSDETAAIEVAANETDVDWKAQARKWETRAKDNLVSAKSNEEAARRLNELEAEKLTETQRLQSQLDAATATSTETQRENARLKVIADEGIPKKYHGLVHGSTPEALAESAAAVKELIGSAQERPGNKVSYVNLDGDGSETLALNGDGIELALKNALGIS
;
A
#
# COMPACT_ATOMS: atom_id res chain seq x y z
N MET A 1 61.26 -67.06 38.41
CA MET A 1 61.15 -66.60 37.01
C MET A 1 60.10 -67.39 36.21
N SER A 2 59.16 -68.10 36.86
CA SER A 2 58.17 -68.96 36.17
C SER A 2 56.73 -68.42 36.20
N ASP A 3 56.44 -67.41 37.03
CA ASP A 3 55.10 -66.79 37.10
C ASP A 3 54.89 -65.67 36.07
N GLU A 4 55.97 -65.06 35.58
CA GLU A 4 55.90 -63.98 34.60
C GLU A 4 55.58 -64.51 33.20
N THR A 5 56.02 -65.73 32.87
CA THR A 5 55.71 -66.40 31.60
C THR A 5 54.26 -66.88 31.53
N ALA A 6 53.66 -67.28 32.67
CA ALA A 6 52.26 -67.70 32.72
C ALA A 6 51.30 -66.50 32.61
N ALA A 7 51.66 -65.35 33.17
CA ALA A 7 50.87 -64.11 33.04
C ALA A 7 50.84 -63.59 31.58
N ILE A 8 51.93 -63.79 30.83
CA ILE A 8 52.02 -63.39 29.42
C ILE A 8 51.19 -64.32 28.51
N GLU A 9 51.13 -65.62 28.80
CA GLU A 9 50.32 -66.57 28.03
C GLU A 9 48.81 -66.39 28.25
N VAL A 10 48.37 -66.00 29.45
CA VAL A 10 46.96 -65.70 29.74
C VAL A 10 46.52 -64.39 29.09
N ALA A 11 47.39 -63.38 29.03
CA ALA A 11 47.09 -62.11 28.35
C ALA A 11 47.07 -62.21 26.81
N ALA A 12 47.78 -63.18 26.23
CA ALA A 12 47.83 -63.39 24.78
C ALA A 12 46.55 -64.04 24.20
N ASN A 13 45.73 -64.69 25.04
CA ASN A 13 44.53 -65.42 24.60
C ASN A 13 43.23 -64.60 24.67
N GLU A 14 43.27 -63.35 25.16
CA GLU A 14 42.10 -62.45 25.22
C GLU A 14 41.90 -61.58 23.97
N THR A 15 42.74 -61.73 22.94
CA THR A 15 42.66 -60.89 21.72
C THR A 15 42.63 -61.66 20.40
N ASP A 16 42.12 -62.89 20.39
CA ASP A 16 41.73 -63.52 19.12
C ASP A 16 40.40 -62.94 18.64
N VAL A 17 40.51 -61.77 18.02
CA VAL A 17 39.38 -61.03 17.49
C VAL A 17 38.83 -61.79 16.28
N ASP A 18 37.64 -62.38 16.44
CA ASP A 18 36.90 -62.97 15.31
C ASP A 18 36.49 -61.87 14.32
N TRP A 19 37.34 -61.67 13.32
CA TRP A 19 37.17 -60.68 12.26
C TRP A 19 35.91 -60.95 11.42
N LYS A 20 35.45 -62.21 11.31
CA LYS A 20 34.20 -62.55 10.61
C LYS A 20 32.99 -62.04 11.39
N ALA A 21 33.02 -62.19 12.72
CA ALA A 21 31.99 -61.63 13.59
C ALA A 21 31.98 -60.10 13.54
N GLN A 22 33.14 -59.44 13.47
CA GLN A 22 33.22 -57.98 13.32
C GLN A 22 32.72 -57.50 11.94
N ALA A 23 33.09 -58.19 10.86
CA ALA A 23 32.62 -57.87 9.51
C ALA A 23 31.09 -57.95 9.42
N ARG A 24 30.47 -58.99 9.99
CA ARG A 24 28.99 -59.10 10.06
C ARG A 24 28.36 -57.97 10.88
N LYS A 25 28.96 -57.58 12.00
CA LYS A 25 28.48 -56.42 12.80
C LYS A 25 28.51 -55.12 12.00
N TRP A 26 29.53 -54.91 11.19
CA TRP A 26 29.65 -53.72 10.34
C TRP A 26 28.69 -53.77 9.16
N GLU A 27 28.48 -54.94 8.56
CA GLU A 27 27.49 -55.13 7.50
C GLU A 27 26.07 -54.84 8.01
N THR A 28 25.70 -55.36 9.18
CA THR A 28 24.41 -55.05 9.81
C THR A 28 24.28 -53.55 10.09
N ARG A 29 25.30 -52.93 10.69
CA ARG A 29 25.28 -51.46 10.95
C ARG A 29 25.20 -50.63 9.67
N ALA A 30 25.90 -51.02 8.61
CA ALA A 30 25.85 -50.33 7.33
C ALA A 30 24.44 -50.42 6.72
N LYS A 31 23.81 -51.60 6.81
CA LYS A 31 22.44 -51.82 6.36
C LYS A 31 21.43 -50.99 7.17
N ASP A 32 21.55 -51.00 8.49
CA ASP A 32 20.68 -50.23 9.38
C ASP A 32 20.84 -48.72 9.14
N ASN A 33 22.08 -48.24 9.04
CA ASN A 33 22.36 -46.84 8.71
C ASN A 33 21.79 -46.45 7.35
N LEU A 34 21.85 -47.33 6.36
CA LEU A 34 21.28 -47.07 5.04
C LEU A 34 19.75 -46.99 5.08
N VAL A 35 19.09 -47.82 5.90
CA VAL A 35 17.64 -47.74 6.12
C VAL A 35 17.28 -46.44 6.83
N SER A 36 18.00 -46.09 7.90
CA SER A 36 17.79 -44.83 8.62
C SER A 36 18.06 -43.60 7.75
N ALA A 37 19.11 -43.62 6.93
CA ALA A 37 19.43 -42.51 6.02
C ALA A 37 18.31 -42.28 5.01
N LYS A 38 17.76 -43.34 4.41
CA LYS A 38 16.63 -43.24 3.49
C LYS A 38 15.37 -42.71 4.18
N SER A 39 15.08 -43.18 5.39
CA SER A 39 13.93 -42.69 6.15
C SER A 39 14.07 -41.21 6.54
N ASN A 40 15.28 -40.78 6.89
CA ASN A 40 15.56 -39.38 7.21
C ASN A 40 15.46 -38.48 5.98
N GLU A 41 15.93 -38.96 4.82
CA GLU A 41 15.81 -38.24 3.55
C GLU A 41 14.33 -38.04 3.17
N GLU A 42 13.50 -39.09 3.29
CA GLU A 42 12.06 -39.00 3.03
C GLU A 42 11.35 -38.04 4.00
N ALA A 43 11.71 -38.09 5.30
CA ALA A 43 11.17 -37.17 6.30
C ALA A 43 11.58 -35.71 6.02
N ALA A 44 12.85 -35.47 5.66
CA ALA A 44 13.34 -34.14 5.30
C ALA A 44 12.63 -33.60 4.05
N ARG A 45 12.40 -34.46 3.05
CA ARG A 45 11.65 -34.08 1.85
C ARG A 45 10.21 -33.68 2.18
N ARG A 46 9.49 -34.47 2.97
CA ARG A 46 8.11 -34.14 3.40
C ARG A 46 8.06 -32.86 4.21
N LEU A 47 9.05 -32.62 5.07
CA LEU A 47 9.14 -31.39 5.85
C LEU A 47 9.31 -30.17 4.93
N ASN A 48 10.24 -30.25 3.97
CA ASN A 48 10.44 -29.19 2.98
C ASN A 48 9.18 -28.93 2.13
N GLU A 49 8.48 -29.97 1.71
CA GLU A 49 7.23 -29.85 0.95
C GLU A 49 6.14 -29.13 1.78
N LEU A 50 5.95 -29.52 3.06
CA LEU A 50 5.02 -28.85 3.96
C LEU A 50 5.40 -27.41 4.27
N GLU A 51 6.69 -27.11 4.42
CA GLU A 51 7.16 -25.73 4.62
C GLU A 51 6.93 -24.87 3.38
N ALA A 52 7.19 -25.40 2.19
CA ALA A 52 6.91 -24.72 0.94
C ALA A 52 5.41 -24.44 0.79
N GLU A 53 4.54 -25.42 1.04
CA GLU A 53 3.09 -25.24 1.02
C GLU A 53 2.65 -24.16 2.02
N LYS A 54 3.15 -24.20 3.27
CA LYS A 54 2.84 -23.19 4.28
C LYS A 54 3.30 -21.80 3.89
N LEU A 55 4.50 -21.66 3.33
CA LEU A 55 5.01 -20.37 2.86
C LEU A 55 4.13 -19.83 1.72
N THR A 56 3.75 -20.68 0.76
CA THR A 56 2.86 -20.27 -0.33
C THR A 56 1.48 -19.85 0.15
N GLU A 57 0.91 -20.59 1.11
CA GLU A 57 -0.39 -20.25 1.69
C GLU A 57 -0.31 -18.98 2.54
N THR A 58 0.78 -18.80 3.30
CA THR A 58 1.02 -17.58 4.07
C THR A 58 1.13 -16.36 3.16
N GLN A 59 1.86 -16.47 2.04
CA GLN A 59 1.96 -15.41 1.04
C GLN A 59 0.60 -15.09 0.41
N ARG A 60 -0.21 -16.11 0.12
CA ARG A 60 -1.57 -15.95 -0.41
C ARG A 60 -2.49 -15.24 0.58
N LEU A 61 -2.45 -15.65 1.85
CA LEU A 61 -3.24 -15.04 2.92
C LEU A 61 -2.79 -13.60 3.20
N GLN A 62 -1.49 -13.33 3.21
CA GLN A 62 -0.96 -11.98 3.35
C GLN A 62 -1.44 -11.08 2.21
N SER A 63 -1.37 -11.56 0.96
CA SER A 63 -1.84 -10.79 -0.19
C SER A 63 -3.35 -10.48 -0.11
N GLN A 64 -4.15 -11.42 0.40
CA GLN A 64 -5.58 -11.20 0.63
C GLN A 64 -5.84 -10.20 1.75
N LEU A 65 -5.07 -10.26 2.83
CA LEU A 65 -5.16 -9.33 3.93
C LEU A 65 -4.76 -7.91 3.50
N ASP A 66 -3.70 -7.76 2.71
CA ASP A 66 -3.27 -6.49 2.14
C ASP A 66 -4.34 -5.91 1.20
N ALA A 67 -4.95 -6.75 0.34
CA ALA A 67 -6.05 -6.32 -0.51
C ALA A 67 -7.31 -5.91 0.28
N ALA A 68 -7.66 -6.66 1.33
CA ALA A 68 -8.82 -6.36 2.18
C ALA A 68 -8.59 -5.09 3.03
N THR A 69 -7.37 -4.89 3.53
CA THR A 69 -7.01 -3.68 4.29
C THR A 69 -6.98 -2.45 3.38
N ALA A 70 -6.47 -2.57 2.14
CA ALA A 70 -6.51 -1.49 1.16
C ALA A 70 -7.96 -1.07 0.82
N THR A 71 -8.85 -2.03 0.59
CA THR A 71 -10.26 -1.72 0.30
C THR A 71 -11.00 -1.14 1.51
N SER A 72 -10.70 -1.63 2.72
CA SER A 72 -11.27 -1.11 3.96
C SER A 72 -10.83 0.33 4.23
N THR A 73 -9.53 0.62 4.11
CA THR A 73 -8.98 1.97 4.31
C THR A 73 -9.51 2.97 3.30
N GLU A 74 -9.65 2.57 2.02
CA GLU A 74 -10.29 3.38 0.98
C GLU A 74 -11.76 3.69 1.33
N THR A 75 -12.52 2.67 1.75
CA THR A 75 -13.93 2.83 2.12
C THR A 75 -14.09 3.71 3.36
N GLN A 76 -13.21 3.60 4.35
CA GLN A 76 -13.21 4.45 5.53
C GLN A 76 -12.90 5.90 5.18
N ARG A 77 -11.93 6.13 4.29
CA ARG A 77 -11.58 7.47 3.80
C ARG A 77 -12.76 8.10 3.06
N GLU A 78 -13.39 7.37 2.15
CA GLU A 78 -14.55 7.90 1.41
C GLU A 78 -15.73 8.19 2.35
N ASN A 79 -15.98 7.33 3.34
CA ASN A 79 -16.99 7.62 4.36
C ASN A 79 -16.66 8.87 5.17
N ALA A 80 -15.40 9.07 5.56
CA ALA A 80 -14.98 10.28 6.27
C ALA A 80 -15.18 11.53 5.40
N ARG A 81 -14.80 11.45 4.12
CA ARG A 81 -15.01 12.52 3.14
C ARG A 81 -16.49 12.84 2.96
N LEU A 82 -17.35 11.84 2.81
CA LEU A 82 -18.80 12.03 2.68
C LEU A 82 -19.43 12.64 3.93
N LYS A 83 -18.96 12.28 5.13
CA LYS A 83 -19.39 12.90 6.39
C LYS A 83 -19.06 14.39 6.41
N VAL A 84 -17.80 14.75 6.13
CA VAL A 84 -17.38 16.16 6.09
C VAL A 84 -18.16 16.96 5.03
N ILE A 85 -18.38 16.38 3.86
CA ILE A 85 -19.21 16.98 2.80
C ILE A 85 -20.65 17.25 3.28
N ALA A 86 -21.23 16.30 4.02
CA ALA A 86 -22.58 16.41 4.55
C ALA A 86 -22.66 17.46 5.67
N ASP A 87 -21.67 17.48 6.57
CA ASP A 87 -21.58 18.41 7.69
C ASP A 87 -21.43 19.87 7.21
N GLU A 88 -20.61 20.10 6.17
CA GLU A 88 -20.41 21.44 5.59
C GLU A 88 -21.48 21.84 4.55
N GLY A 89 -22.37 20.92 4.18
CA GLY A 89 -23.48 21.20 3.24
C GLY A 89 -23.02 21.46 1.80
N ILE A 90 -21.94 20.81 1.35
CA ILE A 90 -21.38 21.07 0.02
C ILE A 90 -22.30 20.49 -1.08
N PRO A 91 -22.67 21.28 -2.12
CA PRO A 91 -23.45 20.78 -3.26
C PRO A 91 -22.72 19.67 -4.04
N LYS A 92 -23.47 18.70 -4.58
CA LYS A 92 -22.95 17.53 -5.32
C LYS A 92 -21.94 17.88 -6.43
N LYS A 93 -22.11 19.04 -7.07
CA LYS A 93 -21.22 19.54 -8.12
C LYS A 93 -19.77 19.71 -7.66
N TYR A 94 -19.56 20.01 -6.38
CA TYR A 94 -18.25 20.33 -5.81
C TYR A 94 -17.70 19.24 -4.91
N HIS A 95 -18.40 18.09 -4.77
CA HIS A 95 -17.91 16.97 -3.97
C HIS A 95 -16.51 16.53 -4.42
N GLY A 96 -16.27 16.46 -5.72
CA GLY A 96 -14.97 16.07 -6.30
C GLY A 96 -13.79 16.98 -5.94
N LEU A 97 -14.03 18.16 -5.38
CA LEU A 97 -12.98 19.09 -4.94
C LEU A 97 -12.54 18.85 -3.48
N VAL A 98 -13.33 18.12 -2.69
CA VAL A 98 -12.97 17.77 -1.31
C VAL A 98 -11.99 16.60 -1.34
N HIS A 99 -10.76 16.83 -0.87
CA HIS A 99 -9.69 15.84 -0.88
C HIS A 99 -8.85 15.93 0.40
N GLY A 100 -8.27 14.80 0.81
CA GLY A 100 -7.41 14.75 1.99
C GLY A 100 -7.14 13.33 2.44
N SER A 101 -6.00 13.14 3.12
CA SER A 101 -5.61 11.85 3.70
C SER A 101 -5.91 11.76 5.19
N THR A 102 -6.13 12.89 5.87
CA THR A 102 -6.50 12.97 7.28
C THR A 102 -7.85 13.66 7.44
N PRO A 103 -8.55 13.45 8.58
CA PRO A 103 -9.81 14.14 8.87
C PRO A 103 -9.67 15.67 8.83
N GLU A 104 -8.55 16.20 9.31
CA GLU A 104 -8.26 17.63 9.34
C GLU A 104 -8.07 18.19 7.93
N ALA A 105 -7.33 17.48 7.08
CA ALA A 105 -7.13 17.87 5.68
C ALA A 105 -8.46 17.84 4.88
N LEU A 106 -9.34 16.88 5.17
CA LEU A 106 -10.68 16.82 4.58
C LEU A 106 -11.53 18.02 5.00
N ALA A 107 -11.48 18.41 6.28
CA ALA A 107 -12.21 19.57 6.81
C ALA A 107 -11.69 20.89 6.22
N GLU A 108 -10.37 21.05 6.12
CA GLU A 108 -9.75 22.24 5.51
C GLU A 108 -10.12 22.37 4.02
N SER A 109 -10.03 21.26 3.27
CA SER A 109 -10.43 21.22 1.87
C SER A 109 -11.92 21.54 1.69
N ALA A 110 -12.78 21.00 2.56
CA ALA A 110 -14.22 21.30 2.54
C ALA A 110 -14.51 22.77 2.87
N ALA A 111 -13.82 23.36 3.84
CA ALA A 111 -13.94 24.77 4.19
C ALA A 111 -13.52 25.68 3.01
N ALA A 112 -12.42 25.37 2.32
CA ALA A 112 -11.97 26.10 1.15
C ALA A 112 -12.99 26.02 -0.01
N VAL A 113 -13.61 24.85 -0.22
CA VAL A 113 -14.68 24.69 -1.22
C VAL A 113 -15.90 25.53 -0.87
N LYS A 114 -16.29 25.59 0.41
CA LYS A 114 -17.41 26.42 0.88
C LYS A 114 -17.14 27.92 0.68
N GLU A 115 -15.94 28.38 1.00
CA GLU A 115 -15.51 29.77 0.75
C GLU A 115 -15.54 30.10 -0.74
N LEU A 116 -15.08 29.18 -1.60
CA LEU A 116 -15.14 29.35 -3.05
C LEU A 116 -16.59 29.46 -3.56
N ILE A 117 -17.51 28.66 -3.00
CA ILE A 117 -18.93 28.75 -3.35
C ILE A 117 -19.52 30.08 -2.88
N GLY A 118 -19.21 30.50 -1.65
CA GLY A 118 -19.64 31.77 -1.07
C GLY A 118 -19.16 32.97 -1.91
N SER A 119 -17.86 33.04 -2.21
CA SER A 119 -17.27 34.09 -3.04
C SER A 119 -17.76 34.07 -4.49
N ALA A 120 -18.08 32.90 -5.05
CA ALA A 120 -18.70 32.79 -6.36
C ALA A 120 -20.14 33.31 -6.38
N GLN A 121 -20.91 33.13 -5.30
CA GLN A 121 -22.24 33.71 -5.14
C GLN A 121 -22.18 35.22 -4.84
N GLU A 122 -21.17 35.66 -4.09
CA GLU A 122 -20.94 37.05 -3.75
C GLU A 122 -20.31 37.88 -4.86
N ARG A 123 -20.09 37.32 -6.07
CA ARG A 123 -19.75 38.13 -7.25
C ARG A 123 -20.75 39.30 -7.29
N PRO A 124 -20.32 40.53 -6.95
CA PRO A 124 -21.24 41.64 -6.90
C PRO A 124 -21.70 41.80 -8.34
N GLY A 125 -22.99 41.55 -8.57
CA GLY A 125 -23.56 41.35 -9.89
C GLY A 125 -22.96 42.34 -10.87
N ASN A 126 -22.34 41.82 -11.93
CA ASN A 126 -21.83 42.55 -13.09
C ASN A 126 -21.76 44.06 -12.85
N LYS A 127 -20.81 44.54 -12.03
CA LYS A 127 -20.64 45.98 -11.82
C LYS A 127 -20.18 46.54 -13.16
N VAL A 128 -21.14 46.93 -13.97
CA VAL A 128 -20.96 47.69 -15.20
C VAL A 128 -20.11 48.88 -14.80
N SER A 129 -18.84 48.88 -15.22
CA SER A 129 -17.99 50.04 -15.01
C SER A 129 -18.47 51.09 -16.00
N TYR A 130 -18.68 52.32 -15.56
CA TYR A 130 -19.13 53.41 -16.43
C TYR A 130 -17.97 54.36 -16.68
N VAL A 131 -17.88 54.91 -17.89
CA VAL A 131 -16.94 55.98 -18.24
C VAL A 131 -17.72 57.20 -18.68
N ASN A 132 -17.26 58.37 -18.22
CA ASN A 132 -17.70 59.68 -18.69
C ASN A 132 -16.87 60.03 -19.93
N LEU A 133 -17.52 60.21 -21.09
CA LEU A 133 -16.80 60.55 -22.32
C LEU A 133 -16.45 62.04 -22.40
N ASP A 134 -17.29 62.90 -21.83
CA ASP A 134 -17.21 64.36 -22.06
C ASP A 134 -16.58 65.15 -20.90
N GLY A 135 -16.21 64.47 -19.80
CA GLY A 135 -15.54 65.08 -18.63
C GLY A 135 -16.43 66.01 -17.79
N ASP A 136 -17.63 66.37 -18.25
CA ASP A 136 -18.62 67.20 -17.54
C ASP A 136 -19.67 66.37 -16.76
N GLY A 137 -19.74 65.06 -17.02
CA GLY A 137 -20.58 64.09 -16.32
C GLY A 137 -21.99 63.91 -16.87
N SER A 138 -22.34 64.42 -18.07
CA SER A 138 -23.71 64.29 -18.60
C SER A 138 -24.02 62.96 -19.27
N GLU A 139 -23.02 62.28 -19.86
CA GLU A 139 -23.20 60.97 -20.50
C GLU A 139 -22.29 59.90 -19.87
N THR A 140 -22.94 58.91 -19.23
CA THR A 140 -22.28 57.74 -18.64
C THR A 140 -22.59 56.52 -19.49
N LEU A 141 -21.57 55.92 -20.12
CA LEU A 141 -21.73 54.72 -20.92
C LEU A 141 -21.09 53.51 -20.24
N ALA A 142 -21.78 52.38 -20.35
CA ALA A 142 -21.30 51.09 -19.86
C ALA A 142 -20.04 50.66 -20.62
N LEU A 143 -18.96 50.39 -19.90
CA LEU A 143 -17.67 49.96 -20.47
C LEU A 143 -17.73 48.60 -21.15
N ASN A 144 -18.71 47.78 -20.77
CA ASN A 144 -18.94 46.41 -21.24
C ASN A 144 -20.18 46.29 -22.12
N GLY A 145 -20.63 47.37 -22.76
CA GLY A 145 -21.75 47.36 -23.71
C GLY A 145 -21.44 48.12 -25.00
N ASP A 146 -22.31 47.95 -26.00
CA ASP A 146 -22.13 48.50 -27.36
C ASP A 146 -22.18 50.03 -27.44
N GLY A 147 -22.55 50.71 -26.34
CA GLY A 147 -22.70 52.16 -26.29
C GLY A 147 -21.41 52.92 -26.59
N ILE A 148 -20.26 52.45 -26.07
CA ILE A 148 -18.96 53.10 -26.31
C ILE A 148 -18.51 52.88 -27.76
N GLU A 149 -18.73 51.70 -28.32
CA GLU A 149 -18.38 51.43 -29.72
C GLU A 149 -19.20 52.29 -30.69
N LEU A 150 -20.50 52.46 -30.43
CA LEU A 150 -21.36 53.32 -31.22
C LEU A 150 -20.97 54.79 -31.09
N ALA A 151 -20.67 55.26 -29.88
CA ALA A 151 -20.19 56.62 -29.63
C ALA A 151 -18.86 56.88 -30.36
N LEU A 152 -17.93 55.93 -30.31
CA LEU A 152 -16.63 56.05 -30.96
C LEU A 152 -16.76 56.01 -32.49
N LYS A 153 -17.62 55.14 -33.04
CA LYS A 153 -17.93 55.09 -34.49
C LYS A 153 -18.55 56.38 -34.99
N ASN A 154 -19.50 56.94 -34.24
CA ASN A 154 -20.12 58.22 -34.57
C ASN A 154 -19.12 59.38 -34.49
N ALA A 155 -18.28 59.43 -33.45
CA ALA A 155 -17.26 60.47 -33.29
C ALA A 155 -16.16 60.42 -34.37
N LEU A 156 -15.79 59.21 -34.81
CA LEU A 156 -14.79 59.00 -35.86
C LEU A 156 -15.39 59.01 -37.28
N GLY A 157 -16.72 59.06 -37.42
CA GLY A 157 -17.42 59.04 -38.70
C GLY A 157 -17.31 57.71 -39.46
N ILE A 158 -17.18 56.59 -38.75
CA ILE A 158 -16.98 55.26 -39.33
C ILE A 158 -18.31 54.48 -39.22
N SER A 159 -18.97 54.24 -40.35
CA SER A 159 -20.19 53.41 -40.44
C SER A 159 -19.89 51.93 -40.65
#